data_AF-A0A243RFX6-F1
#
_entry.id   AF-A0A243RFX6-F1
#
_cell.length_a   1.000
_cell.length_b   1.000
_cell.length_c   1.000
_cell.angle_alpha   90.00
_cell.angle_beta   90.00
_cell.angle_gamma   90.00
#
_symmetry.space_group_name_H-M   'P 1'
#
loop_
_entity.id
_entity.type
_entity.pdbx_description
1 polymer ?
#
loop_
_entity_poly.entity_id
_entity_poly.type
_entity_poly.pdbx_seq_one_letter_code
_entity_poly.pdbx_strand_id
1 'polypeptide(L)'
;MQHSRFITGALVAAVAVAAVGGGVTYVFAGKDVQHTTVNPVARALYVKVDGHLAVHRTILQSRIEGWYHPLPWLGRDVHDVSCPRHLKAVAGASETCTAEADGTRISIPVHVVKVEGKASEPKVTWKFDR
;
A
#
# COMPACT_ATOMS: atom_id res chain seq x y z
N MET A 1 26.03 -20.11 -52.90
CA MET A 1 27.23 -19.23 -52.92
C MET A 1 26.70 -17.86 -53.31
N GLN A 2 26.76 -16.78 -52.50
CA GLN A 2 27.93 -15.94 -52.21
C GLN A 2 27.47 -14.82 -51.23
N HIS A 3 27.81 -14.86 -49.94
CA HIS A 3 28.80 -14.01 -49.23
C HIS A 3 29.03 -12.57 -49.75
N SER A 4 28.70 -11.58 -48.91
CA SER A 4 29.63 -10.49 -48.54
C SER A 4 29.19 -9.75 -47.26
N ARG A 5 30.08 -9.72 -46.27
CA ARG A 5 30.07 -8.89 -45.05
C ARG A 5 30.70 -7.52 -45.35
N PHE A 6 30.43 -6.48 -44.55
CA PHE A 6 31.33 -5.38 -44.07
C PHE A 6 30.45 -4.36 -43.30
N ILE A 7 30.37 -4.38 -41.95
CA ILE A 7 31.18 -3.70 -40.90
C ILE A 7 31.00 -2.17 -40.83
N THR A 8 30.99 -1.65 -39.58
CA THR A 8 31.10 -0.26 -39.04
C THR A 8 29.75 0.43 -38.77
N GLY A 9 29.36 0.90 -37.58
CA GLY A 9 29.98 1.02 -36.25
C GLY A 9 29.34 2.22 -35.53
N ALA A 10 29.04 2.13 -34.22
CA ALA A 10 29.10 3.21 -33.21
C ALA A 10 28.40 2.81 -31.90
N LEU A 11 29.17 2.87 -30.81
CA LEU A 11 28.75 2.85 -29.42
C LEU A 11 28.00 4.15 -29.07
N VAL A 12 26.87 4.05 -28.35
CA VAL A 12 26.58 4.94 -27.21
C VAL A 12 25.89 4.11 -26.14
N ALA A 13 26.62 3.85 -25.06
CA ALA A 13 26.04 3.40 -23.81
C ALA A 13 25.28 4.58 -23.18
N ALA A 14 23.96 4.43 -23.01
CA ALA A 14 23.21 5.23 -22.05
C ALA A 14 22.79 4.29 -20.92
N VAL A 15 23.62 4.23 -19.88
CA VAL A 15 23.23 3.68 -18.58
C VAL A 15 22.24 4.67 -17.98
N ALA A 16 20.95 4.41 -18.16
CA ALA A 16 19.90 5.06 -17.38
C ALA A 16 19.57 4.16 -16.19
N VAL A 17 20.31 4.32 -15.09
CA VAL A 17 19.93 3.75 -13.78
C VAL A 17 19.30 4.85 -12.95
N ALA A 18 17.97 4.76 -12.81
CA ALA A 18 17.09 5.23 -11.73
C ALA A 18 15.70 5.50 -12.35
N ALA A 19 14.60 4.83 -12.02
CA ALA A 19 14.19 4.32 -10.72
C ALA A 19 13.43 2.98 -10.84
N VAL A 20 13.61 2.16 -9.82
CA VAL A 20 12.91 0.92 -9.55
C VAL A 20 11.39 1.13 -9.50
N GLY A 21 10.63 0.25 -10.16
CA GLY A 21 9.24 -0.04 -9.82
C GLY A 21 8.26 0.05 -10.98
N GLY A 22 8.11 -1.06 -11.71
CA GLY A 22 7.25 -1.19 -12.88
C GLY A 22 5.77 -0.87 -12.63
N GLY A 23 5.15 -0.30 -13.66
CA GLY A 23 3.70 -0.28 -13.79
C GLY A 23 3.17 -1.70 -13.86
N VAL A 24 2.55 -2.16 -12.79
CA VAL A 24 1.64 -3.30 -12.82
C VAL A 24 0.23 -2.72 -12.72
N THR A 25 -0.41 -2.54 -13.87
CA THR A 25 -1.86 -2.39 -13.96
C THR A 25 -2.49 -3.73 -13.55
N TYR A 26 -2.55 -3.99 -12.25
CA TYR A 26 -3.31 -5.10 -11.73
C TYR A 26 -4.78 -4.71 -11.74
N VAL A 27 -5.49 -5.21 -12.74
CA VAL A 27 -6.94 -5.15 -12.84
C VAL A 27 -7.50 -5.97 -11.69
N PHE A 28 -7.99 -5.32 -10.64
CA PHE A 28 -8.75 -6.01 -9.59
C PHE A 28 -10.20 -5.54 -9.62
N ALA A 29 -10.97 -6.23 -10.44
CA ALA A 29 -12.38 -6.45 -10.19
C ALA A 29 -12.51 -7.36 -8.97
N GLY A 30 -12.46 -6.80 -7.77
CA GLY A 30 -12.88 -7.46 -6.53
C GLY A 30 -13.87 -6.53 -5.85
N LYS A 31 -15.17 -6.85 -5.95
CA LYS A 31 -16.26 -5.97 -5.52
C LYS A 31 -16.36 -5.76 -4.00
N ASP A 32 -15.45 -6.36 -3.23
CA ASP A 32 -15.46 -6.37 -1.76
C ASP A 32 -14.14 -5.89 -1.13
N VAL A 33 -13.32 -5.15 -1.88
CA VAL A 33 -12.03 -4.64 -1.40
C VAL A 33 -12.14 -3.13 -1.22
N GLN A 34 -11.99 -2.64 0.01
CA GLN A 34 -11.99 -1.20 0.29
C GLN A 34 -10.58 -0.63 0.18
N HIS A 35 -10.43 0.45 -0.57
CA HIS A 35 -9.15 1.12 -0.79
C HIS A 35 -9.16 2.48 -0.11
N THR A 36 -8.14 2.78 0.69
CA THR A 36 -7.97 4.11 1.29
C THR A 36 -6.64 4.70 0.84
N THR A 37 -6.68 5.95 0.35
CA THR A 37 -5.47 6.74 0.08
C THR A 37 -5.23 7.74 1.21
N VAL A 38 -4.00 7.82 1.73
CA VAL A 38 -3.59 8.87 2.68
C VAL A 38 -2.27 9.51 2.30
N ASN A 39 -2.13 10.79 2.64
CA ASN A 39 -0.83 11.45 2.74
C ASN A 39 -0.36 11.46 4.20
N PRO A 40 0.64 10.65 4.59
CA PRO A 40 1.11 10.56 5.97
C PRO A 40 1.81 11.85 6.43
N VAL A 41 2.30 12.69 5.50
CA VAL A 41 3.03 13.92 5.83
C VAL A 41 2.11 15.13 6.00
N ALA A 42 1.03 15.23 5.20
CA ALA A 42 0.13 16.40 5.21
C ALA A 42 -0.60 16.63 6.54
N ARG A 43 -0.66 15.64 7.44
CA ARG A 43 -1.29 15.78 8.77
C ARG A 43 -0.29 16.06 9.89
N ALA A 44 0.98 16.28 9.58
CA ALA A 44 2.07 16.34 10.57
C ALA A 44 2.17 15.11 11.51
N LEU A 45 1.51 14.00 11.13
CA LEU A 45 1.48 12.73 11.85
C LEU A 45 2.34 11.68 11.12
N TYR A 46 3.49 12.10 10.60
CA TYR A 46 4.39 11.20 9.90
C TYR A 46 5.26 10.45 10.90
N VAL A 47 5.27 9.13 10.77
CA VAL A 47 6.19 8.25 11.49
C VAL A 47 7.07 7.53 10.48
N LYS A 48 8.26 7.14 10.91
CA LYS A 48 9.16 6.31 10.10
C LYS A 48 9.34 4.95 10.75
N VAL A 49 9.31 3.90 9.94
CA VAL A 49 9.63 2.52 10.31
C VAL A 49 10.75 2.06 9.39
N ASP A 50 11.89 1.66 9.95
CA ASP A 50 13.09 1.25 9.21
C ASP A 50 13.49 2.27 8.13
N GLY A 51 13.49 3.56 8.48
CA GLY A 51 13.84 4.66 7.57
C GLY A 51 12.77 5.03 6.53
N HIS A 52 11.68 4.27 6.41
CA HIS A 52 10.60 4.52 5.46
C HIS A 52 9.45 5.26 6.15
N LEU A 53 8.76 6.15 5.44
CA LEU A 53 7.50 6.71 5.93
C LEU A 53 6.50 5.58 6.21
N ALA A 54 5.61 5.80 7.17
CA ALA A 54 4.58 4.85 7.53
C ALA A 54 3.26 5.57 7.83
N VAL A 55 2.16 4.86 7.59
CA VAL A 55 0.83 5.27 8.03
C VAL A 55 0.75 5.01 9.52
N HIS A 56 0.42 6.06 10.29
CA HIS A 56 0.31 5.95 11.73
C HIS A 56 -0.79 4.96 12.13
N ARG A 57 -0.60 4.24 13.24
CA ARG A 57 -1.50 3.15 13.66
C ARG A 57 -2.91 3.67 13.98
N THR A 58 -2.99 4.87 14.55
CA THR A 58 -4.26 5.53 14.84
C THR A 58 -5.02 5.91 13.58
N ILE A 59 -4.34 6.20 12.46
CA ILE A 59 -5.00 6.43 11.18
C ILE A 59 -5.63 5.12 10.68
N LEU A 60 -4.94 3.99 10.85
CA LEU A 60 -5.50 2.67 10.50
C LEU A 60 -6.71 2.36 11.38
N GLN A 61 -6.58 2.49 12.69
CA GLN A 61 -7.66 2.24 13.65
C GLN A 61 -8.90 3.08 13.33
N SER A 62 -8.75 4.41 13.25
CA SER A 62 -9.88 5.30 12.95
C SER A 62 -10.47 5.09 11.57
N ARG A 63 -9.67 4.62 10.59
CA ARG A 63 -10.20 4.25 9.27
C ARG A 63 -10.99 2.96 9.33
N ILE A 64 -10.52 1.94 10.03
CA ILE A 64 -11.24 0.67 10.21
C ILE A 64 -12.55 0.92 10.97
N GLU A 65 -12.50 1.63 12.10
CA GLU A 65 -13.70 1.99 12.89
C GLU A 65 -14.68 2.86 12.10
N GLY A 66 -14.17 3.89 11.41
CA GLY A 66 -14.99 4.82 10.63
C GLY A 66 -15.57 4.23 9.34
N TRP A 67 -15.03 3.11 8.85
CA TRP A 67 -15.45 2.44 7.61
C TRP A 67 -16.28 1.18 7.91
N TYR A 68 -17.15 1.31 8.89
CA TYR A 68 -18.07 0.29 9.38
C TYR A 68 -19.20 -0.07 8.38
N HIS A 69 -19.46 0.75 7.35
CA HIS A 69 -20.55 0.50 6.39
C HIS A 69 -20.18 -0.21 5.06
N PRO A 70 -18.93 -0.19 4.56
CA PRO A 70 -18.62 -0.86 3.30
C PRO A 70 -17.85 -2.20 3.42
N LEU A 71 -17.67 -2.75 4.62
CA LEU A 71 -17.03 -4.06 4.86
C LEU A 71 -18.04 -5.05 5.45
N PRO A 72 -18.94 -5.63 4.63
CA PRO A 72 -20.08 -6.43 5.10
C PRO A 72 -19.69 -7.72 5.84
N TRP A 73 -18.42 -8.14 5.77
CA TRP A 73 -17.91 -9.34 6.44
C TRP A 73 -17.31 -9.06 7.83
N LEU A 74 -17.07 -7.79 8.18
CA LEU A 74 -16.52 -7.42 9.50
C LEU A 74 -17.58 -7.41 10.60
N GLY A 75 -18.86 -7.58 10.28
CA GLY A 75 -19.95 -7.59 11.26
C GLY A 75 -20.68 -6.25 11.38
N ARG A 76 -21.70 -6.22 12.24
CA ARG A 76 -22.58 -5.04 12.45
C ARG A 76 -22.18 -4.16 13.62
N ASP A 77 -21.09 -4.40 14.32
CA ASP A 77 -20.56 -3.43 15.27
C ASP A 77 -19.07 -3.71 15.45
N VAL A 78 -18.22 -2.92 14.79
CA VAL A 78 -16.76 -3.04 14.93
C VAL A 78 -16.26 -1.97 15.88
N HIS A 79 -15.61 -2.38 16.96
CA HIS A 79 -15.01 -1.49 17.95
C HIS A 79 -13.72 -2.10 18.52
N ASP A 80 -13.07 -1.36 19.41
CA ASP A 80 -11.80 -1.75 20.03
C ASP A 80 -10.72 -2.15 19.01
N VAL A 81 -10.62 -1.37 17.92
CA VAL A 81 -9.66 -1.67 16.86
C VAL A 81 -8.24 -1.44 17.38
N SER A 82 -7.41 -2.46 17.27
CA SER A 82 -6.01 -2.44 17.69
C SER A 82 -5.10 -2.81 16.52
N CYS A 83 -4.22 -1.89 16.15
CA CYS A 83 -3.15 -2.13 15.19
C CYS A 83 -1.80 -2.09 15.94
N PRO A 84 -1.08 -3.22 16.06
CA PRO A 84 0.09 -3.34 16.93
C PRO A 84 1.30 -2.51 16.46
N ARG A 85 1.33 -2.13 15.19
CA ARG A 85 2.45 -1.48 14.51
C ARG A 85 1.93 -0.38 13.57
N HIS A 86 2.88 0.30 12.93
CA HIS A 86 2.60 1.27 11.88
C HIS A 86 2.75 0.59 10.52
N LEU A 87 1.83 0.87 9.61
CA LEU A 87 1.88 0.29 8.27
C LEU A 87 2.91 1.03 7.43
N LYS A 88 4.03 0.39 7.15
CA LYS A 88 5.11 0.93 6.31
C LYS A 88 4.55 1.34 4.95
N ALA A 89 4.85 2.56 4.49
CA ALA A 89 4.42 3.11 3.21
C ALA A 89 5.27 2.56 2.05
N VAL A 90 5.25 1.24 1.89
CA VAL A 90 5.95 0.51 0.83
C VAL A 90 4.95 -0.48 0.23
N ALA A 91 4.87 -0.55 -1.10
CA ALA A 91 3.98 -1.49 -1.76
C ALA A 91 4.29 -2.94 -1.34
N GLY A 92 3.26 -3.71 -1.01
CA GLY A 92 3.37 -5.06 -0.47
C GLY A 92 3.60 -5.13 1.04
N ALA A 93 3.83 -4.01 1.73
CA ALA A 93 3.84 -4.00 3.19
C ALA A 93 2.47 -4.40 3.73
N SER A 94 2.47 -5.16 4.83
CA SER A 94 1.25 -5.65 5.46
C SER A 94 1.31 -5.56 6.96
N GLU A 95 0.13 -5.44 7.56
CA GLU A 95 -0.06 -5.52 9.00
C GLU A 95 -1.40 -6.18 9.29
N THR A 96 -1.53 -6.81 10.45
CA THR A 96 -2.80 -7.37 10.93
C THR A 96 -3.26 -6.58 12.14
N CYS A 97 -4.38 -5.89 11.98
CA CYS A 97 -5.10 -5.30 13.10
C CYS A 97 -6.11 -6.31 13.66
N THR A 98 -6.61 -6.07 14.86
CA THR A 98 -7.69 -6.85 15.47
C THR A 98 -8.82 -5.93 15.89
N ALA A 99 -10.04 -6.45 15.95
CA ALA A 99 -11.18 -5.72 16.46
C ALA A 99 -12.14 -6.67 17.17
N GLU A 100 -13.05 -6.12 17.96
CA GLU A 100 -14.24 -6.85 18.41
C GLU A 100 -15.38 -6.58 17.43
N ALA A 101 -16.03 -7.65 16.98
CA ALA A 101 -17.12 -7.63 16.03
C ALA A 101 -18.20 -8.63 16.42
N ASP A 102 -19.44 -8.17 16.59
CA ASP A 102 -20.58 -9.01 16.97
C ASP A 102 -20.27 -9.93 18.18
N GLY A 103 -19.50 -9.41 19.16
CA GLY A 103 -19.09 -10.13 20.37
C GLY A 103 -17.95 -11.13 20.18
N THR A 104 -17.28 -11.14 19.01
CA THR A 104 -16.14 -12.00 18.72
C THR A 104 -14.93 -11.18 18.28
N ARG A 105 -13.75 -11.57 18.75
CA ARG A 105 -12.49 -10.99 18.29
C ARG A 105 -12.15 -11.46 16.88
N ILE A 106 -11.95 -10.52 15.98
CA ILE A 106 -11.62 -10.76 14.57
C ILE A 106 -10.23 -10.22 14.20
N SER A 107 -9.65 -10.78 13.14
CA SER A 107 -8.39 -10.31 12.55
C SER A 107 -8.67 -9.59 11.23
N ILE A 108 -8.01 -8.46 11.03
CA ILE A 108 -8.21 -7.56 9.90
C ILE A 108 -6.85 -7.36 9.22
N PRO A 109 -6.53 -8.14 8.18
CA PRO A 109 -5.32 -7.95 7.41
C PRO A 109 -5.39 -6.69 6.56
N VAL A 110 -4.34 -5.88 6.61
CA VAL A 110 -4.18 -4.60 5.91
C VAL A 110 -2.96 -4.67 5.02
N HIS A 111 -3.11 -4.29 3.75
CA HIS A 111 -2.05 -4.40 2.75
C HIS A 111 -1.89 -3.11 1.96
N VAL A 112 -0.66 -2.59 1.86
CA VAL A 112 -0.34 -1.47 0.98
C VAL A 112 -0.30 -1.98 -0.46
N VAL A 113 -1.23 -1.48 -1.26
CA VAL A 113 -1.36 -1.82 -2.69
C VAL A 113 -0.45 -0.93 -3.52
N LYS A 114 -0.37 0.36 -3.17
CA LYS A 114 0.30 1.36 -4.00
C LYS A 114 0.86 2.48 -3.15
N VAL A 115 2.00 3.02 -3.57
CA VAL A 115 2.57 4.24 -3.01
C VAL A 115 2.94 5.14 -4.17
N GLU A 116 2.41 6.36 -4.19
CA GLU A 116 2.61 7.33 -5.26
C GLU A 116 3.03 8.70 -4.72
N GLY A 117 3.34 9.65 -5.59
CA GLY A 117 3.67 11.02 -5.20
C GLY A 117 5.14 11.19 -4.84
N LYS A 118 5.47 12.37 -4.32
CA LYS A 118 6.85 12.72 -3.95
C LYS A 118 7.21 12.06 -2.64
N ALA A 119 8.50 11.80 -2.39
CA ALA A 119 8.96 11.26 -1.11
C ALA A 119 8.57 12.14 0.09
N SER A 120 8.42 13.45 -0.12
CA SER A 120 7.94 14.40 0.89
C SER A 120 6.42 14.37 1.11
N GLU A 121 5.65 13.80 0.19
CA GLU A 121 4.18 13.78 0.21
C GLU A 121 3.65 12.49 -0.44
N PRO A 122 3.98 11.31 0.12
CA PRO A 122 3.56 10.08 -0.51
C PRO A 122 2.04 9.92 -0.37
N LYS A 123 1.40 9.35 -1.37
CA LYS A 123 0.02 8.90 -1.35
C LYS A 123 0.03 7.39 -1.22
N VAL A 124 -0.25 6.91 -0.03
CA VAL A 124 -0.29 5.48 0.29
C VAL A 124 -1.70 4.98 0.08
N THR A 125 -1.87 4.04 -0.83
CA THR A 125 -3.12 3.32 -1.05
C THR A 125 -3.01 1.93 -0.46
N TRP A 126 -3.89 1.59 0.47
CA TRP A 126 -3.96 0.27 1.06
C TRP A 126 -5.38 -0.30 0.96
N LYS A 127 -5.48 -1.60 1.22
CA LYS A 127 -6.73 -2.34 1.29
C LYS A 127 -6.86 -3.14 2.58
N PHE A 128 -8.10 -3.52 2.88
CA PHE A 128 -8.43 -4.55 3.86
C PHE A 128 -8.75 -5.85 3.12
N ASP A 129 -8.15 -6.95 3.56
CA ASP A 129 -8.41 -8.29 3.01
C ASP A 129 -9.34 -9.08 3.95
N ARG A 130 -10.01 -10.11 3.39
CA ARG A 130 -10.81 -11.09 4.11
C ARG A 130 -9.99 -12.35 4.37
#